data_AF-A0A3D5N5H3-F1
#
_entry.id   AF-A0A3D5N5H3-F1
#
_cell.length_a   1.000
_cell.length_b   1.000
_cell.length_c   1.000
_cell.angle_alpha   90.00
_cell.angle_beta   90.00
_cell.angle_gamma   90.00
#
_symmetry.space_group_name_H-M   'P 1'
#
loop_
_entity.id
_entity.type
_entity.pdbx_description
1 polymer ?
#
loop_
_entity_poly.entity_id
_entity_poly.type
_entity_poly.pdbx_seq_one_letter_code
_entity_poly.pdbx_strand_id
1 'polypeptide(L)'
;ATPEQIKHLETAYFEMEKAEPGTEAVYMTDLVFHQGILDASGNDFMKSFGMLIETALIGSFRLSSGGPKAHVKSLPDHHAVYAAISQRDPEEARAKMHGLLRRTMRQLRQELGMEAEHDWDVIGL
;
A
#
# COMPACT_ATOMS: atom_id res chain seq x y z
N ALA A 1 13.80 4.81 -9.24
CA ALA A 1 13.89 3.35 -9.44
C ALA A 1 14.98 2.93 -10.44
N THR A 2 15.95 2.13 -10.01
CA THR A 2 16.89 1.39 -10.88
C THR A 2 16.22 0.14 -11.47
N PRO A 3 16.79 -0.51 -12.50
CA PRO A 3 16.26 -1.77 -13.03
C PRO A 3 16.10 -2.86 -11.95
N GLU A 4 17.04 -2.95 -11.02
CA GLU A 4 17.01 -3.92 -9.91
C GLU A 4 15.86 -3.63 -8.95
N GLN A 5 15.60 -2.35 -8.66
CA GLN A 5 14.47 -1.94 -7.83
C GLN A 5 13.13 -2.23 -8.51
N ILE A 6 13.03 -2.05 -9.84
CA ILE A 6 11.82 -2.39 -10.60
C ILE A 6 11.60 -3.90 -10.58
N LYS A 7 12.65 -4.71 -10.76
CA LYS A 7 12.56 -6.18 -10.67
C LYS A 7 12.16 -6.65 -9.28
N HIS A 8 12.67 -5.99 -8.23
CA HIS A 8 12.27 -6.28 -6.86
C HIS A 8 10.78 -5.98 -6.63
N LEU A 9 10.28 -4.84 -7.11
CA LEU A 9 8.85 -4.49 -7.05
C LEU A 9 7.96 -5.47 -7.82
N GLU A 10 8.39 -5.89 -9.01
CA GLU A 10 7.72 -6.92 -9.80
C GLU A 10 7.60 -8.22 -9.00
N THR A 11 8.72 -8.66 -8.40
CA THR A 11 8.76 -9.88 -7.59
C THR A 11 7.83 -9.75 -6.38
N ALA A 12 7.90 -8.64 -5.65
CA ALA A 12 7.05 -8.38 -4.49
C ALA A 12 5.55 -8.41 -4.87
N TYR A 13 5.16 -7.77 -5.98
CA TYR A 13 3.78 -7.83 -6.48
C TYR A 13 3.35 -9.26 -6.81
N PHE A 14 4.17 -10.04 -7.51
CA PHE A 14 3.82 -11.42 -7.85
C PHE A 14 3.72 -12.32 -6.60
N GLU A 15 4.51 -12.08 -5.58
CA GLU A 15 4.36 -12.79 -4.31
C GLU A 15 3.07 -12.38 -3.58
N MET A 16 2.63 -11.12 -3.67
CA MET A 16 1.29 -10.71 -3.18
C MET A 16 0.16 -11.45 -3.90
N GLU A 17 0.27 -11.61 -5.21
CA GLU A 17 -0.73 -12.31 -6.02
C GLU A 17 -0.80 -13.81 -5.68
N LYS A 18 0.34 -14.43 -5.37
CA LYS A 18 0.43 -15.84 -4.94
C LYS A 18 0.07 -16.07 -3.49
N ALA A 19 0.07 -15.03 -2.66
CA ALA A 19 -0.19 -15.15 -1.23
C ALA A 19 -1.57 -15.76 -0.97
N GLU A 20 -1.61 -16.80 -0.14
CA GLU A 20 -2.87 -17.48 0.19
C GLU A 20 -3.81 -16.52 0.95
N PRO A 21 -5.00 -16.20 0.41
CA PRO A 21 -5.90 -15.25 1.05
C PRO A 21 -6.34 -15.71 2.45
N GLY A 22 -6.24 -14.81 3.43
CA GLY A 22 -6.59 -15.10 4.83
C GLY A 22 -5.44 -15.63 5.68
N THR A 23 -4.24 -15.71 5.12
CA THR A 23 -3.03 -16.09 5.85
C THR A 23 -2.15 -14.88 6.11
N GLU A 24 -1.18 -15.08 7.01
CA GLU A 24 -0.08 -14.14 7.30
C GLU A 24 0.76 -13.87 6.03
N ALA A 25 0.67 -14.67 4.96
CA ALA A 25 1.38 -14.34 3.71
C ALA A 25 0.88 -13.03 3.08
N VAL A 26 -0.41 -12.70 3.23
CA VAL A 26 -1.01 -11.49 2.65
C VAL A 26 -0.37 -10.22 3.22
N TYR A 27 -0.25 -10.09 4.54
CA TYR A 27 0.33 -8.87 5.13
C TYR A 27 1.83 -8.78 4.86
N MET A 28 2.57 -9.90 4.88
CA MET A 28 4.01 -9.86 4.62
C MET A 28 4.32 -9.40 3.21
N THR A 29 3.58 -9.91 2.23
CA THR A 29 3.81 -9.58 0.83
C THR A 29 3.39 -8.14 0.51
N ASP A 30 2.29 -7.66 1.08
CA ASP A 30 1.87 -6.25 1.01
C ASP A 30 2.94 -5.31 1.58
N LEU A 31 3.50 -5.68 2.74
CA LEU A 31 4.55 -4.93 3.40
C LEU A 31 5.83 -4.86 2.56
N VAL A 32 6.31 -6.01 2.06
CA VAL A 32 7.51 -6.08 1.22
C VAL A 32 7.34 -5.21 -0.03
N PHE A 33 6.14 -5.19 -0.61
CA PHE A 33 5.83 -4.34 -1.76
C PHE A 33 5.94 -2.85 -1.42
N HIS A 34 5.35 -2.41 -0.31
CA HIS A 34 5.40 -1.00 0.11
C HIS A 34 6.82 -0.55 0.47
N GLN A 35 7.60 -1.40 1.15
CA GLN A 35 9.02 -1.15 1.40
C GLN A 35 9.79 -0.98 0.08
N GLY A 36 9.54 -1.84 -0.91
CA GLY A 36 10.13 -1.73 -2.24
C GLY A 36 9.82 -0.39 -2.92
N ILE A 37 8.62 0.16 -2.74
CA ILE A 37 8.24 1.47 -3.30
C ILE A 37 9.03 2.59 -2.63
N LEU A 38 9.13 2.56 -1.29
CA LEU A 38 9.86 3.56 -0.52
C LEU A 38 11.35 3.54 -0.87
N ASP A 39 11.93 2.36 -1.03
CA ASP A 39 13.30 2.20 -1.51
C ASP A 39 13.49 2.72 -2.94
N ALA A 40 12.52 2.48 -3.82
CA ALA A 40 12.55 2.94 -5.21
C ALA A 40 12.37 4.46 -5.37
N SER A 41 11.88 5.14 -4.33
CA SER A 41 11.67 6.60 -4.30
C SER A 41 12.98 7.40 -4.32
N GLY A 42 14.11 6.79 -3.92
CA GLY A 42 15.40 7.47 -3.81
C GLY A 42 15.45 8.54 -2.72
N ASN A 43 14.50 8.52 -1.78
CA ASN A 43 14.42 9.47 -0.67
C ASN A 43 14.68 8.73 0.66
N ASP A 44 15.88 8.90 1.22
CA ASP A 44 16.32 8.23 2.45
C ASP A 44 15.47 8.57 3.67
N PHE A 45 14.89 9.77 3.70
CA PHE A 45 13.92 10.13 4.74
C PHE A 45 12.64 9.30 4.61
N MET A 46 12.08 9.17 3.40
CA MET A 46 10.88 8.36 3.17
C MET A 46 11.11 6.88 3.47
N LYS A 47 12.30 6.36 3.14
CA LYS A 47 12.72 5.01 3.52
C LYS A 47 12.72 4.83 5.04
N SER A 48 13.41 5.71 5.76
CA SER A 48 13.51 5.65 7.22
C SER A 48 12.16 5.83 7.91
N PHE A 49 11.32 6.72 7.38
CA PHE A 49 9.98 6.97 7.87
C PHE A 49 9.05 5.77 7.65
N GLY A 50 9.17 5.09 6.52
CA GLY A 50 8.44 3.84 6.23
C GLY A 50 8.67 2.76 7.26
N MET A 51 9.93 2.46 7.56
CA MET A 51 10.31 1.45 8.56
C MET A 51 9.77 1.78 9.96
N LEU A 52 9.75 3.07 10.32
CA LEU A 52 9.20 3.52 11.60
C LEU A 52 7.68 3.33 11.66
N ILE A 53 6.94 3.75 10.63
CA ILE A 53 5.48 3.59 10.54
C ILE A 53 5.11 2.11 10.57
N GLU A 54 5.81 1.28 9.80
CA GLU A 54 5.62 -0.16 9.79
C GLU A 54 5.70 -0.77 11.18
N THR A 55 6.79 -0.49 11.90
CA THR A 55 7.02 -1.03 13.24
C THR A 55 5.91 -0.60 14.20
N ALA A 56 5.47 0.65 14.11
CA ALA A 56 4.43 1.20 14.97
C ALA A 56 3.02 0.68 14.63
N LEU A 57 2.76 0.34 13.37
CA LEU A 57 1.41 0.07 12.86
C LEU A 57 1.14 -1.36 12.42
N ILE A 58 2.04 -2.32 12.67
CA ILE A 58 1.89 -3.72 12.21
C ILE A 58 0.53 -4.33 12.58
N GLY A 59 0.01 -4.03 13.78
CA GLY A 59 -1.33 -4.46 14.21
C GLY A 59 -2.46 -3.80 13.43
N SER A 60 -2.31 -2.53 13.06
CA SER A 60 -3.27 -1.79 12.23
C SER A 60 -3.24 -2.27 10.78
N PHE A 61 -2.07 -2.67 10.25
CA PHE A 61 -1.97 -3.23 8.91
C PHE A 61 -2.75 -4.55 8.78
N ARG A 62 -2.62 -5.44 9.78
CA ARG A 62 -3.42 -6.67 9.84
C ARG A 62 -4.92 -6.40 9.78
N LEU A 63 -5.39 -5.37 10.51
CA LEU A 63 -6.79 -4.94 10.46
C LEU A 63 -7.16 -4.38 9.08
N SER A 64 -6.35 -3.46 8.53
CA SER A 64 -6.62 -2.81 7.24
C SER A 64 -6.59 -3.74 6.03
N SER A 65 -5.98 -4.93 6.17
CA SER A 65 -5.98 -5.95 5.11
C SER A 65 -7.39 -6.46 4.77
N GLY A 66 -8.38 -6.23 5.65
CA GLY A 66 -9.80 -6.46 5.40
C GLY A 66 -10.17 -7.93 5.08
N GLY A 67 -9.27 -8.85 5.41
CA GLY A 67 -9.41 -10.27 5.16
C GLY A 67 -9.28 -10.69 3.68
N PRO A 68 -9.52 -11.99 3.39
CA PRO A 68 -9.26 -12.61 2.09
C PRO A 68 -9.85 -11.88 0.88
N LYS A 69 -11.11 -11.41 1.01
CA LYS A 69 -11.83 -10.77 -0.10
C LYS A 69 -11.29 -9.38 -0.41
N ALA A 70 -10.80 -8.66 0.60
CA ALA A 70 -10.26 -7.32 0.42
C ALA A 70 -8.88 -7.38 -0.23
N HIS A 71 -8.04 -8.36 0.15
CA HIS A 71 -6.78 -8.66 -0.53
C HIS A 71 -6.96 -8.84 -2.04
N VAL A 72 -7.83 -9.77 -2.44
CA VAL A 72 -8.08 -10.03 -3.88
C VAL A 72 -8.57 -8.78 -4.61
N LYS A 73 -9.36 -7.92 -3.95
CA LYS A 73 -9.86 -6.67 -4.52
C LYS A 73 -8.80 -5.57 -4.61
N SER A 74 -7.74 -5.62 -3.81
CA SER A 74 -6.67 -4.61 -3.80
C SER A 74 -5.57 -4.92 -4.81
N LEU A 75 -5.40 -6.17 -5.25
CA LEU A 75 -4.37 -6.56 -6.21
C LEU A 75 -4.33 -5.69 -7.48
N PRO A 76 -5.46 -5.34 -8.14
CA PRO A 76 -5.43 -4.48 -9.31
C PRO A 76 -4.89 -3.06 -9.02
N ASP A 77 -5.17 -2.51 -7.84
CA ASP A 77 -4.67 -1.18 -7.45
C ASP A 77 -3.15 -1.24 -7.20
N HIS A 78 -2.65 -2.31 -6.57
CA HIS A 78 -1.20 -2.55 -6.38
C HIS A 78 -0.47 -2.72 -7.71
N HIS A 79 -1.04 -3.52 -8.62
CA HIS A 79 -0.48 -3.70 -9.96
C HIS A 79 -0.37 -2.37 -10.70
N ALA A 80 -1.40 -1.52 -10.61
CA ALA A 80 -1.41 -0.21 -11.27
C ALA A 80 -0.29 0.70 -10.76
N VAL A 81 0.00 0.69 -9.45
CA VAL A 81 1.14 1.42 -8.87
C VAL A 81 2.46 0.88 -9.42
N TYR A 82 2.67 -0.44 -9.36
CA TYR A 82 3.87 -1.09 -9.89
C TYR A 82 4.08 -0.76 -11.37
N ALA A 83 3.03 -0.89 -12.19
CA ALA A 83 3.09 -0.64 -13.62
C ALA A 83 3.48 0.80 -13.95
N ALA A 84 2.97 1.78 -13.19
CA ALA A 84 3.36 3.17 -13.36
C ALA A 84 4.83 3.42 -12.99
N ILE A 85 5.31 2.80 -11.90
CA ILE A 85 6.72 2.87 -11.49
C ILE A 85 7.63 2.22 -12.54
N SER A 86 7.26 1.06 -13.08
CA SER A 86 8.06 0.35 -14.08
C SER A 86 8.15 1.11 -15.40
N GLN A 87 7.09 1.83 -15.77
CA GLN A 87 7.06 2.76 -16.91
C GLN A 87 7.80 4.08 -16.65
N ARG A 88 8.28 4.30 -15.42
CA ARG A 88 8.94 5.54 -14.98
C ARG A 88 8.03 6.77 -15.12
N ASP A 89 6.73 6.59 -14.88
CA ASP A 89 5.74 7.67 -14.85
C ASP A 89 5.46 8.09 -13.39
N PRO A 90 6.13 9.15 -12.88
CA PRO A 90 5.96 9.56 -11.49
C PRO A 90 4.57 10.14 -11.20
N GLU A 91 3.92 10.78 -12.17
CA GLU A 91 2.62 11.39 -11.97
C GLU A 91 1.53 10.32 -11.88
N GLU A 92 1.58 9.34 -12.77
CA GLU A 92 0.66 8.20 -12.73
C GLU A 92 0.90 7.35 -11.46
N ALA A 93 2.16 7.10 -11.08
CA ALA A 93 2.48 6.35 -9.87
C ALA A 93 1.91 7.03 -8.62
N ARG A 94 2.05 8.36 -8.54
CA ARG A 94 1.48 9.19 -7.47
C ARG A 94 -0.05 9.09 -7.48
N ALA A 95 -0.69 9.25 -8.63
CA ALA A 95 -2.15 9.17 -8.76
C ALA A 95 -2.69 7.80 -8.33
N LYS A 96 -2.05 6.70 -8.76
CA LYS A 96 -2.44 5.33 -8.38
C LYS A 96 -2.25 5.08 -6.89
N MET A 97 -1.13 5.49 -6.31
CA MET A 97 -0.89 5.35 -4.87
C MET A 97 -1.91 6.11 -4.03
N HIS A 98 -2.25 7.36 -4.42
CA HIS A 98 -3.30 8.10 -3.74
C HIS A 98 -4.67 7.40 -3.82
N GLY A 99 -5.01 6.83 -4.98
CA GLY A 99 -6.24 6.06 -5.15
C GLY A 99 -6.30 4.84 -4.23
N LEU A 100 -5.21 4.08 -4.18
CA LEU A 100 -5.04 2.93 -3.30
C LEU A 100 -5.21 3.31 -1.82
N LEU A 101 -4.48 4.31 -1.35
CA LEU A 101 -4.56 4.77 0.05
C LEU A 101 -5.96 5.28 0.41
N ARG A 102 -6.62 6.04 -0.48
CA ARG A 102 -8.00 6.50 -0.25
C ARG A 102 -8.99 5.34 -0.13
N ARG A 103 -8.83 4.28 -0.94
CA ARG A 103 -9.67 3.08 -0.84
C ARG A 103 -9.45 2.37 0.50
N THR A 104 -8.19 2.15 0.87
CA THR A 104 -7.83 1.50 2.15
C THR A 104 -8.37 2.26 3.34
N MET A 105 -8.22 3.60 3.36
CA MET A 105 -8.75 4.43 4.45
C MET A 105 -10.28 4.37 4.55
N ARG A 106 -10.99 4.36 3.42
CA ARG A 106 -12.45 4.20 3.42
C ARG A 106 -12.87 2.84 3.97
N GLN A 107 -12.16 1.78 3.60
CA GLN A 107 -12.45 0.43 4.08
C GLN A 107 -12.17 0.29 5.58
N LEU A 108 -11.02 0.77 6.05
CA LEU A 108 -10.67 0.74 7.46
C LEU A 108 -11.70 1.50 8.31
N ARG A 109 -12.18 2.66 7.85
CA ARG A 109 -13.26 3.39 8.53
C ARG A 109 -14.54 2.58 8.65
N GLN A 110 -14.95 1.90 7.58
CA GLN A 110 -16.13 1.02 7.59
C GLN A 110 -15.97 -0.14 8.57
N GLU A 111 -14.80 -0.78 8.60
CA GLU A 111 -14.51 -1.89 9.53
C GLU A 111 -14.44 -1.43 10.99
N LEU A 112 -13.98 -0.21 11.24
CA LEU A 112 -13.96 0.40 12.57
C LEU A 112 -15.32 0.99 12.99
N GLY A 113 -16.37 0.87 12.17
CA GLY A 113 -17.69 1.44 12.46
C GLY A 113 -17.70 2.97 12.50
N MET A 114 -16.72 3.62 11.87
CA MET A 114 -16.65 5.06 11.75
C MET A 114 -17.51 5.49 10.55
N GLU A 115 -18.74 5.92 10.81
CA GLU A 115 -19.63 6.52 9.81
C GLU A 115 -18.95 7.71 9.13
N ALA A 116 -19.11 7.78 7.80
CA ALA A 116 -18.48 8.78 6.95
C ALA A 116 -19.21 10.12 7.04
N GLU A 117 -19.12 10.79 8.18
CA GLU A 117 -19.36 12.24 8.28
C GLU A 117 -18.69 12.77 9.56
N HIS A 118 -17.38 12.99 9.48
CA HIS A 118 -16.78 14.10 10.20
C HIS A 118 -16.24 15.02 9.14
N ASP A 119 -16.96 16.12 9.00
CA ASP A 119 -16.66 17.26 8.16
C ASP A 119 -15.24 17.74 8.46
N TRP A 120 -14.28 17.41 7.60
CA TRP A 120 -12.89 17.86 7.76
C TRP A 120 -12.76 19.37 7.52
N ASP A 121 -13.83 20.07 7.14
CA ASP A 121 -13.93 21.53 7.08
C ASP A 121 -13.96 22.18 8.48
N VAL A 122 -14.02 21.41 9.57
CA VAL A 122 -13.96 21.93 10.96
C VAL A 122 -12.53 22.07 11.50
N ILE A 123 -11.52 21.43 10.88
CA ILE A 123 -10.12 21.60 11.30
C ILE A 123 -9.44 22.59 10.35
N GLY A 124 -9.90 23.83 10.40
CA GLY A 124 -9.37 24.94 9.60
C GLY A 124 -7.85 25.06 9.72
N LEU A 125 -7.15 24.51 8.74
CA LEU A 125 -5.75 24.77 8.37
C LEU A 125 -5.67 24.97 6.87
#